data_AF-A0A963ZLK8-F1
#
_entry.id   AF-A0A963ZLK8-F1
#
_cell.length_a   1.000
_cell.length_b   1.000
_cell.length_c   1.000
_cell.angle_alpha   90.00
_cell.angle_beta   90.00
_cell.angle_gamma   90.00
#
_symmetry.space_group_name_H-M   'P 1'
#
loop_
_entity.id
_entity.type
_entity.pdbx_description
1 polymer ?
#
loop_
_entity_poly.entity_id
_entity_poly.type
_entity_poly.pdbx_seq_one_letter_code
_entity_poly.pdbx_strand_id
1 'polypeptide(L)'
;MSTLPTPISNNSYQVFPYFVGTDEACESGAIYLLPPSFTYKSPIQFTISSLYSGSGEISGTYDNDDFSFSLSQQGSGEPTQANVQANITLKANNMWKCADSARSALMANFTDFLQNIESSFEIPGILFPGTTNLIGQQIADRMPAPMIESLFYRYAFSPGLSAGTKPYVDIRAGMRLLLETQVSQFLSPTSSMNGYISDGRFPLTIDSVATSNGRVIAFDAFLGNIKSPTITDASTNPVVAGGAIDLQPVSGQRKYWRLFYPQSIGAPSAAGDQTTTNNITLIGTQTLAQLNTATTAYPSCDTSGTPPNICSIFLGRAIAIPEIPIWIIVRGQTALEYVPLGTTIANIIQRFTTIPLSPTPSVVSISRVSSASTSGLSAGITQTVQQGFPVNFSTLFNLPLIAGDSITFNF
;
A
#
# COMPACT_ATOMS: atom_id res chain seq x y z
N MET A 1 -33.30 20.72 15.74
CA MET A 1 -32.35 20.06 14.82
C MET A 1 -31.16 19.63 15.65
N SER A 2 -30.85 18.34 15.74
CA SER A 2 -29.64 17.89 16.44
C SER A 2 -28.42 18.23 15.59
N THR A 3 -27.42 18.86 16.19
CA THR A 3 -26.13 19.11 15.55
C THR A 3 -25.45 17.78 15.22
N LEU A 4 -24.88 17.65 14.03
CA LEU A 4 -24.11 16.46 13.65
C LEU A 4 -22.95 16.23 14.63
N PRO A 5 -22.62 14.96 14.97
CA PRO A 5 -21.48 14.65 15.81
C PRO A 5 -20.19 15.24 15.24
N THR A 6 -19.35 15.80 16.12
CA THR A 6 -17.98 16.16 15.77
C THR A 6 -17.04 15.09 16.32
N PRO A 7 -16.15 14.50 15.50
CA PRO A 7 -15.22 13.50 15.97
C PRO A 7 -14.19 14.12 16.92
N ILE A 8 -13.82 13.39 17.97
CA ILE A 8 -12.85 13.80 18.99
C ILE A 8 -11.70 12.81 19.03
N SER A 9 -10.45 13.27 19.17
CA SER A 9 -9.30 12.37 19.34
C SER A 9 -9.44 11.58 20.64
N ASN A 10 -9.17 10.27 20.57
CA ASN A 10 -9.30 9.34 21.68
C ASN A 10 -8.18 8.28 21.69
N ASN A 11 -7.04 8.59 21.05
CA ASN A 11 -5.89 7.69 20.93
C ASN A 11 -6.23 6.32 20.31
N SER A 12 -7.31 6.26 19.51
CA SER A 12 -7.74 5.10 18.74
C SER A 12 -8.15 5.55 17.34
N TYR A 13 -7.96 4.68 16.34
CA TYR A 13 -8.59 4.92 15.05
C TYR A 13 -10.10 4.94 15.21
N GLN A 14 -10.77 5.79 14.45
CA GLN A 14 -12.23 5.89 14.45
C GLN A 14 -12.76 5.61 13.06
N VAL A 15 -13.62 4.60 12.95
CA VAL A 15 -14.51 4.45 11.79
C VAL A 15 -15.70 5.37 12.02
N PHE A 16 -15.72 6.50 11.32
CA PHE A 16 -16.63 7.60 11.55
C PHE A 16 -17.60 7.78 10.37
N PRO A 17 -18.91 7.45 10.53
CA PRO A 17 -19.88 7.44 9.44
C PRO A 17 -20.59 8.78 9.18
N TYR A 18 -20.25 9.82 9.94
CA TYR A 18 -20.90 11.14 9.89
C TYR A 18 -19.95 12.23 9.41
N PHE A 19 -18.96 11.88 8.60
CA PHE A 19 -17.89 12.79 8.24
C PHE A 19 -18.42 13.98 7.42
N VAL A 20 -18.06 15.20 7.82
CA VAL A 20 -18.40 16.43 7.10
C VAL A 20 -17.12 17.16 6.69
N GLY A 21 -16.86 17.20 5.40
CA GLY A 21 -15.66 17.80 4.84
C GLY A 21 -15.59 19.30 5.08
N THR A 22 -14.41 19.89 4.87
CA THR A 22 -14.24 21.36 4.86
C THR A 22 -14.85 22.02 3.63
N ASP A 23 -15.11 21.25 2.58
CA ASP A 23 -15.74 21.66 1.32
C ASP A 23 -17.23 21.31 1.24
N GLU A 24 -17.78 20.68 2.29
CA GLU A 24 -19.20 20.25 2.36
C GLU A 24 -19.62 19.32 1.20
N ALA A 25 -18.68 18.74 0.47
CA ALA A 25 -18.92 17.93 -0.73
C ALA A 25 -19.07 16.43 -0.42
N CYS A 26 -19.13 16.03 0.85
CA CYS A 26 -19.24 14.62 1.20
C CYS A 26 -20.60 14.06 0.82
N GLU A 27 -20.59 12.88 0.21
CA GLU A 27 -21.81 12.10 0.04
C GLU A 27 -22.46 11.79 1.39
N SER A 28 -23.79 11.74 1.41
CA SER A 28 -24.53 11.38 2.62
C SER A 28 -24.11 9.98 3.09
N GLY A 29 -23.61 9.89 4.32
CA GLY A 29 -23.12 8.64 4.90
C GLY A 29 -21.67 8.29 4.53
N ALA A 30 -20.86 9.26 4.10
CA ALA A 30 -19.42 9.06 3.91
C ALA A 30 -18.74 8.56 5.20
N ILE A 31 -18.12 7.38 5.11
CA ILE A 31 -17.43 6.74 6.23
C ILE A 31 -15.92 6.95 6.07
N TYR A 32 -15.34 7.61 7.05
CA TYR A 32 -13.91 7.90 7.11
C TYR A 32 -13.24 7.08 8.21
N LEU A 33 -12.00 6.66 7.94
CA LEU A 33 -11.07 6.26 8.97
C LEU A 33 -10.34 7.51 9.45
N LEU A 34 -10.52 7.87 10.72
CA LEU A 34 -9.81 8.98 11.37
C LEU A 34 -8.66 8.44 12.21
N PRO A 35 -7.50 9.13 12.24
CA PRO A 35 -6.33 8.67 12.97
C PRO A 35 -6.50 8.77 14.50
N PRO A 36 -5.61 8.17 15.30
CA PRO A 36 -5.69 8.19 16.78
C PRO A 36 -5.56 9.59 17.39
N SER A 37 -4.65 10.39 16.86
CA SER A 37 -4.32 11.72 17.34
C SER A 37 -4.50 12.74 16.23
N PHE A 38 -5.49 13.63 16.38
CA PHE A 38 -5.78 14.70 15.43
C PHE A 38 -6.62 15.80 16.07
N THR A 39 -6.58 16.98 15.45
CA THR A 39 -7.60 18.03 15.63
C THR A 39 -8.41 18.10 14.35
N TYR A 40 -9.72 17.95 14.46
CA TYR A 40 -10.60 17.88 13.30
C TYR A 40 -10.49 19.16 12.45
N LYS A 41 -10.42 19.00 11.12
CA LYS A 41 -10.30 20.11 10.14
C LYS A 41 -9.05 20.98 10.32
N SER A 42 -8.05 20.51 11.05
CA SER A 42 -6.82 21.26 11.32
C SER A 42 -5.59 20.56 10.74
N PRO A 43 -4.47 21.28 10.54
CA PRO A 43 -3.20 20.68 10.17
C PRO A 43 -2.71 19.67 11.22
N ILE A 44 -1.94 18.68 10.77
CA ILE A 44 -1.29 17.70 11.65
C ILE A 44 0.22 17.86 11.49
N GLN A 45 0.93 18.05 12.60
CA GLN A 45 2.39 18.20 12.64
C GLN A 45 3.01 17.10 13.49
N PHE A 46 4.13 16.56 13.04
CA PHE A 46 4.88 15.56 13.79
C PHE A 46 6.34 15.53 13.34
N THR A 47 7.18 14.95 14.20
CA THR A 47 8.62 14.83 13.98
C THR A 47 9.04 13.38 13.92
N ILE A 48 9.99 13.05 13.05
CA ILE A 48 10.65 11.75 13.02
C ILE A 48 12.13 11.94 13.30
N SER A 49 12.63 11.25 14.31
CA SER A 49 14.04 11.29 14.71
C SER A 49 14.85 10.18 14.04
N SER A 50 16.18 10.29 14.10
CA SER A 50 17.13 9.25 13.70
C SER A 50 17.15 8.89 12.20
N LEU A 51 16.68 9.81 11.34
CA LEU A 51 16.69 9.64 9.89
C LEU A 51 17.95 10.18 9.21
N TYR A 52 18.62 11.15 9.82
CA TYR A 52 19.80 11.80 9.27
C TYR A 52 21.01 10.85 9.26
N SER A 53 21.69 10.79 8.11
CA SER A 53 22.82 9.89 7.88
C SER A 53 24.14 10.37 8.50
N GLY A 54 24.23 11.64 8.88
CA GLY A 54 25.50 12.28 9.26
C GLY A 54 26.22 12.98 8.11
N SER A 55 25.62 13.05 6.91
CA SER A 55 26.21 13.74 5.75
C SER A 55 25.26 14.70 5.07
N GLY A 56 25.81 15.73 4.42
CA GLY A 56 25.07 16.72 3.63
C GLY A 56 24.41 17.81 4.46
N GLU A 57 23.87 18.81 3.76
CA GLU A 57 23.25 19.99 4.37
C GLU A 57 21.84 19.70 4.89
N ILE A 58 21.55 20.13 6.13
CA ILE A 58 20.23 19.98 6.77
C ILE A 58 19.27 21.14 6.48
N SER A 59 19.67 22.10 5.63
CA SER A 59 18.87 23.28 5.27
C SER A 59 17.74 22.97 4.28
N GLY A 60 17.71 21.75 3.72
CA GLY A 60 16.74 21.36 2.71
C GLY A 60 15.31 21.35 3.24
N THR A 61 14.42 21.97 2.47
CA THR A 61 12.98 21.96 2.71
C THR A 61 12.26 21.54 1.44
N TYR A 62 11.10 20.90 1.59
CA TYR A 62 10.18 20.66 0.49
C TYR A 62 8.76 21.02 0.92
N ASP A 63 8.00 21.58 -0.01
CA ASP A 63 6.69 22.13 0.28
C ASP A 63 5.79 21.99 -0.97
N ASN A 64 4.58 21.45 -0.76
CA ASN A 64 3.50 21.47 -1.75
C ASN A 64 2.17 21.82 -1.05
N ASP A 65 1.07 21.80 -1.79
CA ASP A 65 -0.24 22.25 -1.29
C ASP A 65 -0.74 21.48 -0.05
N ASP A 66 -0.36 20.21 0.13
CA ASP A 66 -0.86 19.35 1.19
C ASP A 66 0.18 18.94 2.22
N PHE A 67 1.46 18.99 1.86
CA PHE A 67 2.57 18.45 2.66
C PHE A 67 3.72 19.45 2.73
N SER A 68 4.39 19.51 3.88
CA SER A 68 5.71 20.13 4.00
C SER A 68 6.67 19.25 4.77
N PHE A 69 7.94 19.39 4.43
CA PHE A 69 9.06 18.69 5.01
C PHE A 69 10.21 19.67 5.27
N SER A 70 10.85 19.53 6.42
CA SER A 70 12.11 20.19 6.70
C SER A 70 12.97 19.31 7.61
N LEU A 71 14.28 19.49 7.53
CA LEU A 71 15.20 19.01 8.54
C LEU A 71 15.54 20.16 9.50
N SER A 72 15.58 19.87 10.78
CA SER A 72 16.03 20.83 11.78
C SER A 72 16.90 20.15 12.81
N GLN A 73 17.94 20.86 13.24
CA GLN A 73 18.78 20.45 14.35
C GLN A 73 18.19 20.96 15.67
N GLN A 74 18.20 20.10 16.69
CA GLN A 74 17.93 20.46 18.07
C GLN A 74 19.23 20.81 18.80
N GLY A 75 19.23 21.96 19.49
CA GLY A 75 20.36 22.43 20.28
C GLY A 75 21.51 23.01 19.46
N SER A 76 22.58 23.40 20.16
CA SER A 76 23.82 23.90 19.56
C SER A 76 24.85 22.76 19.42
N GLY A 77 25.47 22.62 18.26
CA GLY A 77 26.55 21.63 18.03
C GLY A 77 26.63 21.21 16.56
N GLU A 78 27.40 20.15 16.29
CA GLU A 78 27.42 19.54 14.96
C GLU A 78 26.14 18.72 14.70
N PRO A 79 25.62 18.69 13.45
CA PRO A 79 24.52 17.81 13.09
C PRO A 79 24.89 16.33 13.28
N THR A 80 24.04 15.60 13.99
CA THR A 80 24.16 14.17 14.26
C THR A 80 22.82 13.48 14.07
N GLN A 81 22.84 12.16 13.91
CA GLN A 81 21.60 11.38 13.83
C GLN A 81 20.67 11.60 15.05
N ALA A 82 21.24 11.85 16.23
CA ALA A 82 20.48 12.01 17.46
C ALA A 82 19.84 13.40 17.61
N ASN A 83 20.42 14.45 17.02
CA ASN A 83 19.94 15.82 17.19
C ASN A 83 19.28 16.40 15.92
N VAL A 84 19.33 15.74 14.77
CA VAL A 84 18.59 16.14 13.57
C VAL A 84 17.25 15.41 13.50
N GLN A 85 16.18 16.18 13.28
CA GLN A 85 14.82 15.68 13.17
C GLN A 85 14.20 16.12 11.84
N ALA A 86 13.39 15.23 11.27
CA ALA A 86 12.52 15.57 10.15
C ALA A 86 11.18 16.05 10.68
N ASN A 87 10.81 17.28 10.32
CA ASN A 87 9.51 17.86 10.64
C ASN A 87 8.60 17.69 9.43
N ILE A 88 7.44 17.05 9.64
CA ILE A 88 6.43 16.85 8.61
C ILE A 88 5.14 17.57 9.02
N THR A 89 4.56 18.31 8.08
CA THR A 89 3.24 18.92 8.25
C THR A 89 2.28 18.43 7.18
N LEU A 90 1.12 17.95 7.61
CA LEU A 90 -0.07 17.75 6.78
C LEU A 90 -0.90 19.04 6.86
N LYS A 91 -0.97 19.82 5.79
CA LYS A 91 -1.42 21.23 5.79
C LYS A 91 -2.93 21.46 5.86
N ALA A 92 -3.72 20.40 5.88
CA ALA A 92 -5.19 20.45 5.90
C ALA A 92 -5.86 21.07 4.67
N ASN A 93 -5.13 21.29 3.58
CA ASN A 93 -5.72 21.84 2.37
C ASN A 93 -6.74 20.88 1.74
N ASN A 94 -6.35 19.64 1.43
CA ASN A 94 -7.26 18.65 0.83
C ASN A 94 -7.57 17.45 1.74
N MET A 95 -6.80 17.20 2.80
CA MET A 95 -7.00 16.01 3.65
C MET A 95 -8.39 15.90 4.27
N TRP A 96 -9.04 17.03 4.56
CA TRP A 96 -10.38 17.10 5.14
C TRP A 96 -11.48 17.38 4.11
N LYS A 97 -11.15 17.48 2.83
CA LYS A 97 -12.11 17.67 1.73
C LYS A 97 -12.61 16.32 1.23
N CYS A 98 -13.83 16.32 0.70
CA CYS A 98 -14.49 15.13 0.15
C CYS A 98 -14.59 15.12 -1.38
N ALA A 99 -14.52 16.28 -2.04
CA ALA A 99 -14.64 16.35 -3.49
C ALA A 99 -13.59 15.49 -4.19
N ASP A 100 -13.99 14.74 -5.23
CA ASP A 100 -13.10 13.84 -5.98
C ASP A 100 -11.83 14.52 -6.50
N SER A 101 -11.95 15.77 -6.95
CA SER A 101 -10.81 16.57 -7.41
C SER A 101 -9.83 16.88 -6.27
N ALA A 102 -10.33 17.17 -5.07
CA ALA A 102 -9.50 17.40 -3.89
C ALA A 102 -8.82 16.11 -3.41
N ARG A 103 -9.54 14.97 -3.40
CA ARG A 103 -8.94 13.66 -3.07
C ARG A 103 -7.87 13.27 -4.08
N SER A 104 -8.14 13.46 -5.37
CA SER A 104 -7.17 13.19 -6.44
C SER A 104 -5.92 14.07 -6.31
N ALA A 105 -6.11 15.37 -6.02
CA ALA A 105 -4.99 16.30 -5.77
C ALA A 105 -4.16 15.88 -4.55
N LEU A 106 -4.81 15.46 -3.46
CA LEU A 106 -4.13 14.97 -2.26
C LEU A 106 -3.27 13.73 -2.54
N MET A 107 -3.80 12.76 -3.29
CA MET A 107 -3.07 11.54 -3.69
C MET A 107 -1.88 11.87 -4.60
N ALA A 108 -2.04 12.82 -5.52
CA ALA A 108 -0.96 13.31 -6.38
C ALA A 108 0.12 14.04 -5.56
N ASN A 109 -0.27 14.95 -4.67
CA ASN A 109 0.63 15.69 -3.78
C ASN A 109 1.36 14.77 -2.80
N PHE A 110 0.73 13.69 -2.34
CA PHE A 110 1.38 12.67 -1.52
C PHE A 110 2.47 11.91 -2.31
N THR A 111 2.16 11.55 -3.54
CA THR A 111 3.10 10.84 -4.43
C THR A 111 4.30 11.75 -4.79
N ASP A 112 4.03 13.02 -5.12
CA ASP A 112 5.07 14.01 -5.40
C ASP A 112 5.93 14.30 -4.16
N PHE A 113 5.30 14.40 -2.98
CA PHE A 113 6.00 14.57 -1.71
C PHE A 113 6.99 13.43 -1.48
N LEU A 114 6.56 12.16 -1.54
CA LEU A 114 7.47 11.04 -1.34
C LEU A 114 8.58 10.97 -2.40
N GLN A 115 8.24 11.25 -3.66
CA GLN A 115 9.25 11.31 -4.73
C GLN A 115 10.30 12.39 -4.44
N ASN A 116 9.89 13.56 -3.96
CA ASN A 116 10.82 14.65 -3.64
C ASN A 116 11.69 14.33 -2.43
N ILE A 117 11.13 13.69 -1.40
CA ILE A 117 11.92 13.20 -0.26
C ILE A 117 13.01 12.24 -0.73
N GLU A 118 12.66 11.28 -1.59
CA GLU A 118 13.64 10.33 -2.11
C GLU A 118 14.72 11.05 -2.92
N SER A 119 14.34 11.90 -3.86
CA SER A 119 15.27 12.51 -4.81
C SER A 119 16.17 13.58 -4.20
N SER A 120 15.64 14.36 -3.24
CA SER A 120 16.35 15.51 -2.67
C SER A 120 17.11 15.18 -1.39
N PHE A 121 16.73 14.10 -0.69
CA PHE A 121 17.30 13.79 0.62
C PHE A 121 17.83 12.36 0.76
N GLU A 122 17.12 11.35 0.27
CA GLU A 122 17.57 9.95 0.42
C GLU A 122 18.65 9.57 -0.60
N ILE A 123 18.44 9.86 -1.89
CA ILE A 123 19.40 9.54 -2.97
C ILE A 123 20.73 10.30 -2.79
N PRO A 124 20.75 11.59 -2.43
CA PRO A 124 22.00 12.31 -2.13
C PRO A 124 22.70 11.83 -0.86
N GLY A 125 22.07 10.95 -0.07
CA GLY A 125 22.64 10.41 1.16
C GLY A 125 22.52 11.33 2.37
N ILE A 126 21.61 12.32 2.36
CA ILE A 126 21.31 13.15 3.54
C ILE A 126 20.50 12.34 4.56
N LEU A 127 19.60 11.49 4.07
CA LEU A 127 18.82 10.55 4.87
C LEU A 127 19.25 9.11 4.59
N PHE A 128 19.06 8.23 5.59
CA PHE A 128 19.36 6.82 5.40
C PHE A 128 18.45 6.17 4.34
N PRO A 129 18.96 5.19 3.56
CA PRO A 129 18.13 4.40 2.66
C PRO A 129 16.94 3.75 3.38
N GLY A 130 15.74 3.88 2.81
CA GLY A 130 14.47 3.41 3.37
C GLY A 130 13.68 4.48 4.14
N THR A 131 14.25 5.67 4.34
CA THR A 131 13.60 6.78 5.05
C THR A 131 12.30 7.23 4.38
N THR A 132 12.27 7.30 3.05
CA THR A 132 11.07 7.71 2.31
C THR A 132 9.88 6.79 2.59
N ASN A 133 10.09 5.48 2.63
CA ASN A 133 9.04 4.50 2.93
C ASN A 133 8.53 4.64 4.37
N LEU A 134 9.44 4.89 5.33
CA LEU A 134 9.08 5.14 6.72
C LEU A 134 8.23 6.40 6.87
N ILE A 135 8.63 7.51 6.22
CA ILE A 135 7.84 8.76 6.21
C ILE A 135 6.45 8.51 5.61
N GLY A 136 6.35 7.80 4.49
CA GLY A 136 5.07 7.44 3.88
C GLY A 136 4.16 6.65 4.82
N GLN A 137 4.71 5.66 5.55
CA GLN A 137 3.95 4.90 6.56
C GLN A 137 3.45 5.78 7.71
N GLN A 138 4.31 6.68 8.21
CA GLN A 138 3.97 7.60 9.31
C GLN A 138 2.88 8.60 8.90
N ILE A 139 2.90 9.06 7.64
CA ILE A 139 1.83 9.88 7.06
C ILE A 139 0.54 9.06 6.94
N ALA A 140 0.61 7.83 6.44
CA ALA A 140 -0.55 6.96 6.29
C ALA A 140 -1.21 6.60 7.63
N ASP A 141 -0.44 6.56 8.74
CA ASP A 141 -0.98 6.39 10.10
C ASP A 141 -1.80 7.59 10.58
N ARG A 142 -1.56 8.78 10.00
CA ARG A 142 -2.14 10.08 10.40
C ARG A 142 -3.13 10.65 9.40
N MET A 143 -3.31 10.01 8.25
CA MET A 143 -4.15 10.51 7.17
C MET A 143 -5.63 10.17 7.41
N PRO A 144 -6.53 11.17 7.53
CA PRO A 144 -7.96 10.91 7.43
C PRO A 144 -8.32 10.56 5.99
N ALA A 145 -8.99 9.42 5.78
CA ALA A 145 -9.33 8.96 4.45
C ALA A 145 -10.63 8.14 4.44
N PRO A 146 -11.38 8.14 3.32
CA PRO A 146 -12.36 7.11 3.04
C PRO A 146 -11.74 5.70 3.19
N MET A 147 -12.58 4.72 3.55
CA MET A 147 -12.10 3.38 3.90
C MET A 147 -11.18 2.77 2.83
N ILE A 148 -11.56 2.77 1.55
CA ILE A 148 -10.73 2.20 0.48
C ILE A 148 -9.47 3.03 0.18
N GLU A 149 -9.58 4.35 0.24
CA GLU A 149 -8.48 5.27 -0.03
C GLU A 149 -7.35 5.13 1.01
N SER A 150 -7.67 4.66 2.23
CA SER A 150 -6.65 4.38 3.25
C SER A 150 -5.57 3.39 2.78
N LEU A 151 -5.89 2.48 1.85
CA LEU A 151 -4.93 1.56 1.26
C LEU A 151 -3.98 2.24 0.26
N PHE A 152 -4.37 3.36 -0.35
CA PHE A 152 -3.49 4.11 -1.25
C PHE A 152 -2.27 4.64 -0.51
N TYR A 153 -2.46 5.30 0.63
CA TYR A 153 -1.35 5.88 1.39
C TYR A 153 -0.37 4.82 1.92
N ARG A 154 -0.83 3.58 2.12
CA ARG A 154 0.02 2.48 2.63
C ARG A 154 0.59 1.56 1.58
N TYR A 155 -0.06 1.40 0.43
CA TYR A 155 0.27 0.36 -0.54
C TYR A 155 0.16 0.85 -1.98
N ALA A 156 -0.07 2.15 -2.20
CA ALA A 156 -0.42 2.72 -3.50
C ALA A 156 -1.53 1.90 -4.20
N PHE A 157 -2.49 1.39 -3.42
CA PHE A 157 -3.58 0.58 -3.94
C PHE A 157 -4.53 1.46 -4.75
N SER A 158 -4.50 1.27 -6.07
CA SER A 158 -5.46 1.84 -7.01
C SER A 158 -6.35 0.71 -7.52
N PRO A 159 -7.65 0.66 -7.16
CA PRO A 159 -8.51 -0.46 -7.53
C PRO A 159 -8.97 -0.41 -9.00
N GLY A 160 -8.73 0.68 -9.72
CA GLY A 160 -9.12 0.81 -11.14
C GLY A 160 -10.64 0.89 -11.38
N LEU A 161 -11.44 1.17 -10.34
CA LEU A 161 -12.92 1.17 -10.44
C LEU A 161 -13.47 2.43 -11.12
N SER A 162 -12.70 3.51 -11.14
CA SER A 162 -13.08 4.76 -11.82
C SER A 162 -12.55 4.77 -13.24
N ALA A 163 -13.35 5.27 -14.18
CA ALA A 163 -12.95 5.38 -15.59
C ALA A 163 -11.63 6.16 -15.73
N GLY A 164 -10.71 5.64 -16.54
CA GLY A 164 -9.39 6.25 -16.77
C GLY A 164 -8.34 5.98 -15.68
N THR A 165 -8.68 5.28 -14.59
CA THR A 165 -7.70 4.86 -13.57
C THR A 165 -7.11 3.50 -13.89
N LYS A 166 -5.83 3.30 -13.54
CA LYS A 166 -5.12 2.04 -13.75
C LYS A 166 -5.17 1.20 -12.47
N PRO A 167 -5.54 -0.08 -12.53
CA PRO A 167 -5.53 -0.93 -11.34
C PRO A 167 -4.09 -1.38 -11.04
N TYR A 168 -3.59 -1.02 -9.86
CA TYR A 168 -2.24 -1.38 -9.42
C TYR A 168 -2.08 -1.36 -7.89
N VAL A 169 -0.95 -1.91 -7.44
CA VAL A 169 -0.56 -1.97 -6.03
C VAL A 169 0.96 -2.12 -5.89
N ASP A 170 1.55 -1.45 -4.91
CA ASP A 170 2.95 -1.63 -4.56
C ASP A 170 3.18 -2.94 -3.81
N ILE A 171 4.17 -3.70 -4.27
CA ILE A 171 4.66 -4.90 -3.61
C ILE A 171 5.75 -4.49 -2.61
N ARG A 172 5.57 -4.88 -1.34
CA ARG A 172 6.43 -4.46 -0.23
C ARG A 172 6.89 -5.65 0.59
N ALA A 173 8.04 -5.51 1.22
CA ALA A 173 8.56 -6.52 2.14
C ALA A 173 7.57 -6.81 3.28
N GLY A 174 7.45 -8.07 3.66
CA GLY A 174 6.46 -8.57 4.62
C GLY A 174 5.13 -9.01 3.99
N MET A 175 4.89 -8.69 2.71
CA MET A 175 3.77 -9.26 1.95
C MET A 175 4.06 -10.69 1.49
N ARG A 176 3.01 -11.35 0.99
CA ARG A 176 3.10 -12.57 0.20
C ARG A 176 2.46 -12.32 -1.17
N LEU A 177 3.04 -12.82 -2.24
CA LEU A 177 2.43 -12.79 -3.58
C LEU A 177 1.94 -14.19 -3.91
N LEU A 178 0.63 -14.40 -3.87
CA LEU A 178 0.01 -15.66 -4.25
C LEU A 178 -0.23 -15.68 -5.75
N LEU A 179 0.49 -16.55 -6.46
CA LEU A 179 0.29 -16.77 -7.88
C LEU A 179 -0.68 -17.94 -8.07
N GLU A 180 -1.81 -17.71 -8.73
CA GLU A 180 -2.65 -18.80 -9.25
C GLU A 180 -2.51 -18.81 -10.77
N THR A 181 -1.85 -19.86 -11.29
CA THR A 181 -1.59 -20.03 -12.71
C THR A 181 -2.71 -20.83 -13.36
N GLN A 182 -2.83 -20.68 -14.68
CA GLN A 182 -3.65 -21.56 -15.49
C GLN A 182 -2.76 -22.22 -16.54
N VAL A 183 -2.92 -23.53 -16.69
CA VAL A 183 -2.17 -24.31 -17.68
C VAL A 183 -3.02 -24.55 -18.92
N SER A 184 -2.35 -24.52 -20.06
CA SER A 184 -2.94 -24.79 -21.36
C SER A 184 -3.14 -26.29 -21.53
N GLN A 185 -4.40 -26.76 -21.57
CA GLN A 185 -4.76 -28.13 -21.89
C GLN A 185 -5.04 -28.26 -23.39
N PHE A 186 -4.36 -29.22 -24.01
CA PHE A 186 -4.59 -29.59 -25.40
C PHE A 186 -5.94 -30.30 -25.55
N LEU A 187 -6.80 -29.79 -26.44
CA LEU A 187 -8.16 -30.29 -26.62
C LEU A 187 -8.29 -31.33 -27.76
N SER A 188 -7.61 -31.13 -28.90
CA SER A 188 -7.51 -32.14 -29.98
C SER A 188 -6.49 -31.75 -31.07
N PRO A 189 -6.03 -32.71 -31.91
CA PRO A 189 -5.14 -32.43 -33.07
C PRO A 189 -5.73 -31.51 -34.14
N THR A 190 -7.04 -31.31 -34.15
CA THR A 190 -7.74 -30.43 -35.11
C THR A 190 -8.20 -29.12 -34.47
N SER A 191 -8.01 -28.96 -33.16
CA SER A 191 -8.34 -27.72 -32.44
C SER A 191 -7.19 -26.72 -32.60
N SER A 192 -7.49 -25.52 -33.09
CA SER A 192 -6.58 -24.37 -33.03
C SER A 192 -6.49 -23.75 -31.63
N MET A 193 -7.26 -24.27 -30.67
CA MET A 193 -7.38 -23.72 -29.32
C MET A 193 -6.88 -24.72 -28.28
N ASN A 194 -6.03 -24.23 -27.39
CA ASN A 194 -5.81 -24.83 -26.08
C ASN A 194 -6.83 -24.23 -25.10
N GLY A 195 -7.37 -25.04 -24.19
CA GLY A 195 -8.22 -24.55 -23.11
C GLY A 195 -7.38 -24.28 -21.87
N TYR A 196 -7.44 -23.08 -21.29
CA TYR A 196 -6.83 -22.85 -19.99
C TYR A 196 -7.64 -23.52 -18.86
N ILE A 197 -6.98 -24.33 -18.05
CA ILE A 197 -7.53 -24.94 -16.83
C ILE A 197 -6.77 -24.44 -15.60
N SER A 198 -7.42 -24.48 -14.43
CA SER A 198 -6.77 -24.12 -13.16
C SER A 198 -5.57 -25.02 -12.89
N ASP A 199 -4.49 -24.43 -12.40
CA ASP A 199 -3.30 -25.12 -11.92
C ASP A 199 -3.10 -24.86 -10.41
N GLY A 200 -1.93 -25.24 -9.88
CA GLY A 200 -1.51 -24.99 -8.52
C GLY A 200 -1.44 -23.51 -8.13
N ARG A 201 -1.36 -23.31 -6.81
CA ARG A 201 -1.18 -21.99 -6.20
C ARG A 201 0.20 -21.91 -5.56
N PHE A 202 0.93 -20.85 -5.86
CA PHE A 202 2.32 -20.68 -5.44
C PHE A 202 2.46 -19.40 -4.61
N PRO A 203 2.51 -19.50 -3.27
CA PRO A 203 2.77 -18.35 -2.42
C PRO A 203 4.27 -18.01 -2.44
N LEU A 204 4.61 -16.78 -2.81
CA LEU A 204 5.97 -16.24 -2.74
C LEU A 204 6.06 -15.22 -1.62
N THR A 205 6.97 -15.42 -0.66
CA THR A 205 7.22 -14.42 0.38
C THR A 205 7.98 -13.24 -0.21
N ILE A 206 7.52 -12.03 0.08
CA ILE A 206 8.19 -10.80 -0.36
C ILE A 206 9.05 -10.31 0.78
N ASP A 207 10.36 -10.33 0.55
CA ASP A 207 11.36 -9.97 1.52
C ASP A 207 12.15 -8.73 1.08
N SER A 208 12.92 -8.21 2.02
CA SER A 208 13.91 -7.19 1.75
C SER A 208 15.30 -7.77 2.00
N VAL A 209 16.21 -7.63 1.05
CA VAL A 209 17.61 -8.08 1.17
C VAL A 209 18.58 -6.91 1.11
N ALA A 210 19.68 -7.02 1.86
CA ALA A 210 20.69 -5.97 1.91
C ALA A 210 21.56 -5.97 0.65
N THR A 211 21.93 -4.79 0.19
CA THR A 211 22.89 -4.55 -0.89
C THR A 211 23.91 -3.51 -0.44
N SER A 212 24.96 -3.28 -1.23
CA SER A 212 25.94 -2.22 -0.92
C SER A 212 25.32 -0.81 -0.86
N ASN A 213 24.15 -0.61 -1.48
CA ASN A 213 23.52 0.68 -1.68
C ASN A 213 22.19 0.81 -0.91
N GLY A 214 21.94 -0.05 0.08
CA GLY A 214 20.74 -0.06 0.92
C GLY A 214 20.05 -1.41 0.93
N ARG A 215 18.72 -1.42 0.80
CA ARG A 215 17.93 -2.65 0.70
C ARG A 215 17.06 -2.66 -0.55
N VAL A 216 16.86 -3.84 -1.12
CA VAL A 216 16.00 -4.07 -2.30
C VAL A 216 14.96 -5.12 -1.97
N ILE A 217 13.89 -5.20 -2.76
CA ILE A 217 12.86 -6.22 -2.63
C ILE A 217 13.31 -7.51 -3.32
N ALA A 218 13.02 -8.64 -2.69
CA ALA A 218 13.23 -9.98 -3.24
C ALA A 218 11.94 -10.80 -3.13
N PHE A 219 11.68 -11.65 -4.12
CA PHE A 219 10.53 -12.56 -4.17
C PHE A 219 10.79 -13.90 -3.47
N ASP A 220 11.71 -13.89 -2.51
CA ASP A 220 12.04 -14.90 -1.49
C ASP A 220 13.39 -14.50 -0.85
N ALA A 221 13.52 -14.62 0.47
CA ALA A 221 14.75 -14.25 1.17
C ALA A 221 15.98 -15.07 0.75
N PHE A 222 15.83 -16.37 0.49
CA PHE A 222 16.93 -17.22 0.05
C PHE A 222 17.36 -16.84 -1.36
N LEU A 223 16.40 -16.78 -2.29
CA LEU A 223 16.67 -16.39 -3.69
C LEU A 223 17.30 -14.99 -3.77
N GLY A 224 16.84 -14.02 -2.99
CA GLY A 224 17.42 -12.67 -2.96
C GLY A 224 18.87 -12.58 -2.46
N ASN A 225 19.36 -13.58 -1.72
CA ASN A 225 20.73 -13.63 -1.21
C ASN A 225 21.67 -14.51 -2.06
N ILE A 226 21.13 -15.47 -2.82
CA ILE A 226 21.93 -16.31 -3.72
C ILE A 226 22.07 -15.62 -5.08
N LYS A 227 23.26 -15.67 -5.67
CA LYS A 227 23.52 -15.09 -7.01
C LYS A 227 23.37 -16.10 -8.15
N SER A 228 22.89 -17.31 -7.87
CA SER A 228 22.79 -18.40 -8.84
C SER A 228 21.53 -19.24 -8.58
N PRO A 229 20.88 -19.76 -9.63
CA PRO A 229 21.28 -19.69 -11.03
C PRO A 229 20.98 -18.33 -11.68
N THR A 230 21.78 -17.99 -12.69
CA THR A 230 21.53 -16.84 -13.56
C THR A 230 20.76 -17.30 -14.79
N ILE A 231 19.67 -16.62 -15.12
CA ILE A 231 18.93 -16.88 -16.36
C ILE A 231 19.74 -16.34 -17.55
N THR A 232 20.26 -17.25 -18.37
CA THR A 232 20.87 -16.94 -19.68
C THR A 232 19.77 -16.52 -20.67
N ASP A 233 20.05 -15.51 -21.49
CA ASP A 233 19.13 -14.99 -22.53
C ASP A 233 17.87 -14.24 -22.07
N ALA A 234 17.85 -13.71 -20.83
CA ALA A 234 16.73 -12.91 -20.29
C ALA A 234 16.53 -11.51 -20.97
N SER A 235 16.97 -11.31 -22.22
CA SER A 235 17.01 -10.00 -22.88
C SER A 235 15.70 -9.52 -23.49
N THR A 236 14.64 -10.32 -23.46
CA THR A 236 13.32 -9.87 -23.89
C THR A 236 12.61 -9.17 -22.72
N ASN A 237 12.44 -7.85 -22.82
CA ASN A 237 11.45 -7.13 -22.03
C ASN A 237 10.12 -7.13 -22.80
N PRO A 238 9.00 -7.57 -22.19
CA PRO A 238 8.88 -8.03 -20.80
C PRO A 238 9.47 -9.43 -20.57
N VAL A 239 10.05 -9.63 -19.39
CA VAL A 239 10.48 -10.95 -18.89
C VAL A 239 9.24 -11.81 -18.66
N VAL A 240 9.24 -13.03 -19.19
CA VAL A 240 8.18 -14.00 -18.91
C VAL A 240 8.49 -14.70 -17.59
N ALA A 241 7.64 -14.50 -16.59
CA ALA A 241 7.78 -15.12 -15.27
C ALA A 241 7.03 -16.45 -15.19
N GLY A 242 7.73 -17.57 -15.36
CA GLY A 242 7.21 -18.93 -15.17
C GLY A 242 7.30 -19.42 -13.71
N GLY A 243 8.18 -18.83 -12.92
CA GLY A 243 8.31 -19.09 -11.48
C GLY A 243 9.12 -18.03 -10.75
N ALA A 244 9.38 -18.27 -9.45
CA ALA A 244 10.08 -17.31 -8.58
C ALA A 244 11.49 -16.93 -9.08
N ILE A 245 12.16 -17.85 -9.78
CA ILE A 245 13.50 -17.65 -10.32
C ILE A 245 13.53 -16.62 -11.46
N ASP A 246 12.45 -16.56 -12.24
CA ASP A 246 12.28 -15.63 -13.35
C ASP A 246 12.00 -14.20 -12.89
N LEU A 247 11.62 -14.03 -11.62
CA LEU A 247 11.50 -12.73 -10.97
C LEU A 247 12.85 -12.19 -10.47
N GLN A 248 13.95 -12.89 -10.76
CA GLN A 248 15.30 -12.49 -10.36
C GLN A 248 16.29 -12.47 -11.54
N PRO A 249 16.03 -11.67 -12.60
CA PRO A 249 16.98 -11.55 -13.71
C PRO A 249 18.32 -10.97 -13.24
N VAL A 250 19.37 -11.12 -14.05
CA VAL A 250 20.67 -10.46 -13.78
C VAL A 250 20.47 -8.96 -13.66
N SER A 251 21.07 -8.35 -12.63
CA SER A 251 20.83 -6.94 -12.30
C SER A 251 19.36 -6.64 -12.01
N GLY A 252 18.60 -7.65 -11.57
CA GLY A 252 17.16 -7.63 -11.32
C GLY A 252 16.75 -6.93 -10.03
N GLN A 253 17.72 -6.57 -9.19
CA GLN A 253 17.50 -5.99 -7.88
C GLN A 253 16.86 -4.60 -8.01
N ARG A 254 15.64 -4.44 -7.50
CA ARG A 254 14.88 -3.18 -7.55
C ARG A 254 14.35 -2.84 -6.16
N LYS A 255 14.40 -1.55 -5.83
CA LYS A 255 13.91 -1.03 -4.54
C LYS A 255 12.39 -1.00 -4.49
N TYR A 256 11.75 -0.72 -5.63
CA TYR A 256 10.31 -0.59 -5.75
C TYR A 256 9.77 -1.57 -6.76
N TRP A 257 8.62 -2.15 -6.43
CA TRP A 257 7.88 -3.04 -7.31
C TRP A 257 6.41 -2.68 -7.27
N ARG A 258 5.76 -2.65 -8.43
CA ARG A 258 4.33 -2.40 -8.55
C ARG A 258 3.70 -3.45 -9.47
N LEU A 259 2.65 -4.07 -8.97
CA LEU A 259 1.84 -5.04 -9.69
C LEU A 259 0.70 -4.29 -10.37
N PHE A 260 0.57 -4.47 -11.67
CA PHE A 260 -0.49 -3.91 -12.52
C PHE A 260 -1.40 -5.01 -13.02
N TYR A 261 -2.70 -4.72 -13.05
CA TYR A 261 -3.68 -5.58 -13.70
C TYR A 261 -4.08 -5.00 -15.05
N PRO A 262 -4.19 -5.84 -16.10
CA PRO A 262 -4.65 -5.38 -17.40
C PRO A 262 -6.14 -5.02 -17.34
N GLN A 263 -6.59 -4.11 -18.22
CA GLN A 263 -8.02 -3.78 -18.33
C GLN A 263 -8.84 -4.95 -18.90
N SER A 264 -8.20 -5.83 -19.65
CA SER A 264 -8.80 -7.02 -20.24
C SER A 264 -7.85 -8.20 -20.16
N ILE A 265 -8.39 -9.39 -19.91
CA ILE A 265 -7.68 -10.66 -20.00
C ILE A 265 -8.26 -11.45 -21.18
N GLY A 266 -7.38 -12.11 -21.95
CA GLY A 266 -7.80 -12.95 -23.07
C GLY A 266 -8.80 -14.04 -22.66
N ALA A 267 -9.68 -14.40 -23.60
CA ALA A 267 -10.62 -15.50 -23.41
C ALA A 267 -9.88 -16.82 -23.08
N PRO A 268 -10.50 -17.76 -22.34
CA PRO A 268 -9.84 -19.03 -21.99
C PRO A 268 -9.53 -19.93 -23.20
N SER A 269 -10.04 -19.58 -24.38
CA SER A 269 -9.80 -20.27 -25.65
C SER A 269 -8.82 -19.51 -26.57
N ALA A 270 -8.27 -18.37 -26.13
CA ALA A 270 -7.33 -17.59 -26.92
C ALA A 270 -5.94 -18.24 -26.96
N ALA A 271 -5.17 -17.99 -28.02
CA ALA A 271 -3.85 -18.59 -28.25
C ALA A 271 -2.72 -18.11 -27.29
N GLY A 272 -3.06 -17.31 -26.27
CA GLY A 272 -2.10 -16.67 -25.36
C GLY A 272 -1.56 -15.34 -25.92
N ASP A 273 -0.98 -14.52 -25.04
CA ASP A 273 -0.44 -13.20 -25.37
C ASP A 273 0.83 -12.97 -24.52
N GLN A 274 1.86 -12.33 -25.08
CA GLN A 274 3.14 -12.05 -24.40
C GLN A 274 3.36 -10.54 -24.14
N THR A 275 2.31 -9.74 -24.24
CA THR A 275 2.33 -8.30 -24.02
C THR A 275 1.84 -7.98 -22.61
N THR A 276 2.29 -6.84 -22.10
CA THR A 276 1.85 -6.27 -20.81
C THR A 276 0.41 -5.76 -20.82
N THR A 277 -0.19 -5.56 -22.01
CA THR A 277 -1.58 -5.10 -22.17
C THR A 277 -2.60 -6.17 -21.76
N ASN A 278 -2.26 -7.45 -21.95
CA ASN A 278 -3.18 -8.57 -21.75
C ASN A 278 -2.76 -9.51 -20.62
N ASN A 279 -1.66 -9.21 -19.93
CA ASN A 279 -1.13 -10.00 -18.82
C ASN A 279 -0.91 -9.13 -17.59
N ILE A 280 -1.08 -9.75 -16.42
CA ILE A 280 -0.66 -9.12 -15.15
C ILE A 280 0.83 -8.87 -15.22
N THR A 281 1.21 -7.63 -14.92
CA THR A 281 2.56 -7.13 -15.11
C THR A 281 3.12 -6.63 -13.79
N LEU A 282 4.31 -7.09 -13.44
CA LEU A 282 5.06 -6.65 -12.29
C LEU A 282 6.20 -5.75 -12.80
N ILE A 283 6.22 -4.48 -12.40
CA ILE A 283 7.24 -3.52 -12.80
C ILE A 283 8.16 -3.21 -11.62
N GLY A 284 9.47 -3.38 -11.81
CA GLY A 284 10.50 -3.10 -10.84
C GLY A 284 11.35 -1.89 -11.22
N THR A 285 11.50 -0.93 -10.30
CA THR A 285 12.27 0.32 -10.51
C THR A 285 13.26 0.60 -9.38
N GLN A 286 14.29 1.40 -9.68
CA GLN A 286 15.30 1.76 -8.70
C GLN A 286 14.88 2.95 -7.82
N THR A 287 14.02 3.82 -8.35
CA THR A 287 13.54 5.04 -7.68
C THR A 287 12.02 5.15 -7.81
N LEU A 288 11.37 5.92 -6.92
CA LEU A 288 9.96 6.30 -7.01
C LEU A 288 9.68 7.12 -8.26
N ALA A 289 10.60 8.01 -8.66
CA ALA A 289 10.45 8.79 -9.88
C ALA A 289 10.30 7.88 -11.11
N GLN A 290 11.14 6.84 -11.23
CA GLN A 290 11.01 5.82 -12.27
C GLN A 290 9.70 5.04 -12.15
N LEU A 291 9.27 4.69 -10.93
CA LEU A 291 8.01 3.97 -10.72
C LEU A 291 6.79 4.79 -11.19
N ASN A 292 6.81 6.10 -10.92
CA ASN A 292 5.74 7.02 -11.30
C ASN A 292 5.70 7.24 -12.82
N THR A 293 6.86 7.35 -13.47
CA THR A 293 6.95 7.38 -14.94
C THR A 293 6.43 6.08 -15.55
N ALA A 294 6.86 4.92 -15.05
CA ALA A 294 6.39 3.62 -15.53
C ALA A 294 4.88 3.42 -15.30
N THR A 295 4.34 3.93 -14.19
CA THR A 295 2.89 3.94 -13.91
C THR A 295 2.13 4.77 -14.94
N THR A 296 2.68 5.91 -15.36
CA THR A 296 2.10 6.75 -16.41
C THR A 296 2.20 6.08 -17.79
N ALA A 297 3.28 5.35 -18.07
CA ALA A 297 3.49 4.64 -19.33
C ALA A 297 2.66 3.34 -19.47
N TYR A 298 2.26 2.70 -18.37
CA TYR A 298 1.49 1.44 -18.40
C TYR A 298 0.21 1.58 -19.28
N PRO A 299 -0.11 0.63 -20.19
CA PRO A 299 0.42 -0.74 -20.26
C PRO A 299 1.78 -0.90 -20.93
N SER A 300 2.40 0.13 -21.50
CA SER A 300 3.73 -0.01 -22.08
C SER A 300 4.79 -0.30 -21.01
N CYS A 301 5.72 -1.21 -21.31
CA CYS A 301 6.90 -1.40 -20.49
C CYS A 301 7.90 -0.27 -20.76
N ASP A 302 7.96 0.71 -19.86
CA ASP A 302 8.98 1.75 -19.91
C ASP A 302 10.32 1.21 -19.43
N THR A 303 11.24 0.92 -20.35
CA THR A 303 12.60 0.50 -20.02
C THR A 303 13.57 1.67 -19.91
N SER A 304 13.07 2.91 -19.92
CA SER A 304 13.91 4.09 -19.69
C SER A 304 14.31 4.16 -18.20
N GLY A 305 15.56 4.54 -17.94
CA GLY A 305 16.11 4.62 -16.59
C GLY A 305 17.48 3.95 -16.45
N THR A 306 18.17 4.30 -15.36
CA THR A 306 19.48 3.74 -15.03
C THR A 306 19.47 3.29 -13.56
N PRO A 307 19.58 1.98 -13.27
CA PRO A 307 19.44 0.88 -14.22
C PRO A 307 18.03 0.86 -14.87
N PRO A 308 17.87 0.28 -16.07
CA PRO A 308 16.58 0.18 -16.74
C PRO A 308 15.51 -0.46 -15.87
N ASN A 309 14.25 -0.02 -15.98
CA ASN A 309 13.16 -0.70 -15.28
C ASN A 309 13.00 -2.14 -15.81
N ILE A 310 12.46 -3.00 -14.96
CA ILE A 310 12.16 -4.40 -15.29
C ILE A 310 10.66 -4.52 -15.41
N CYS A 311 10.18 -5.19 -16.45
CA CYS A 311 8.77 -5.59 -16.53
C CYS A 311 8.73 -7.11 -16.64
N SER A 312 8.04 -7.75 -15.71
CA SER A 312 7.78 -9.18 -15.71
C SER A 312 6.30 -9.43 -15.93
N ILE A 313 5.94 -10.33 -16.85
CA ILE A 313 4.56 -10.73 -17.09
C ILE A 313 4.35 -12.17 -16.64
N PHE A 314 3.18 -12.44 -16.06
CA PHE A 314 2.73 -13.80 -15.78
C PHE A 314 1.89 -14.27 -16.97
N LEU A 315 2.40 -15.28 -17.71
CA LEU A 315 1.73 -15.78 -18.90
C LEU A 315 0.48 -16.60 -18.58
N GLY A 316 -0.39 -16.67 -19.58
CA GLY A 316 -1.67 -17.35 -19.49
C GLY A 316 -2.68 -16.54 -18.68
N ARG A 317 -3.77 -17.18 -18.29
CA ARG A 317 -4.77 -16.57 -17.41
C ARG A 317 -4.36 -16.65 -15.94
N ALA A 318 -3.17 -16.16 -15.63
CA ALA A 318 -2.66 -16.12 -14.27
C ALA A 318 -3.28 -14.97 -13.47
N ILE A 319 -3.43 -15.17 -12.17
CA ILE A 319 -3.68 -14.11 -11.20
C ILE A 319 -2.52 -14.04 -10.22
N ALA A 320 -2.02 -12.84 -9.95
CA ALA A 320 -1.11 -12.59 -8.85
C ALA A 320 -1.88 -11.82 -7.78
N ILE A 321 -1.93 -12.30 -6.55
CA ILE A 321 -2.72 -11.70 -5.46
C ILE A 321 -1.75 -11.28 -4.36
N PRO A 322 -1.56 -9.97 -4.12
CA PRO A 322 -0.78 -9.52 -2.97
C PRO A 322 -1.59 -9.78 -1.71
N GLU A 323 -0.94 -10.42 -0.74
CA GLU A 323 -1.51 -10.75 0.56
C GLU A 323 -0.70 -10.10 1.68
N ILE A 324 -1.41 -9.73 2.74
CA ILE A 324 -0.85 -9.08 3.92
C ILE A 324 -0.99 -10.00 5.14
N PRO A 325 0.00 -10.02 6.04
CA PRO A 325 -0.08 -10.78 7.28
C PRO A 325 -0.97 -10.07 8.30
N ILE A 326 -1.91 -10.80 8.89
CA ILE A 326 -2.75 -10.35 10.02
C ILE A 326 -2.71 -11.39 11.14
N TRP A 327 -3.05 -10.96 12.35
CA TRP A 327 -3.18 -11.85 13.50
C TRP A 327 -4.65 -12.05 13.83
N ILE A 328 -5.11 -13.30 13.84
CA ILE A 328 -6.45 -13.66 14.28
C ILE A 328 -6.37 -14.32 15.66
N ILE A 329 -7.16 -13.82 16.60
CA ILE A 329 -7.23 -14.30 17.98
C ILE A 329 -8.64 -14.81 18.26
N VAL A 330 -8.78 -16.11 18.46
CA VAL A 330 -10.06 -16.78 18.76
C VAL A 330 -9.88 -17.61 20.02
N ARG A 331 -10.70 -17.35 21.06
CA ARG A 331 -10.64 -18.07 22.35
C ARG A 331 -9.22 -18.15 22.96
N GLY A 332 -8.47 -17.06 22.84
CA GLY A 332 -7.09 -16.96 23.33
C GLY A 332 -6.02 -17.65 22.47
N GLN A 333 -6.40 -18.28 21.36
CA GLN A 333 -5.44 -18.82 20.39
C GLN A 333 -5.13 -17.79 19.31
N THR A 334 -3.85 -17.51 19.11
CA THR A 334 -3.36 -16.55 18.12
C THR A 334 -2.80 -17.28 16.91
N ALA A 335 -3.26 -16.92 15.72
CA ALA A 335 -2.77 -17.44 14.45
C ALA A 335 -2.36 -16.30 13.51
N LEU A 336 -1.24 -16.48 12.81
CA LEU A 336 -0.85 -15.62 11.69
C LEU A 336 -1.58 -16.10 10.43
N GLU A 337 -2.34 -15.22 9.80
CA GLU A 337 -2.99 -15.49 8.52
C GLU A 337 -2.52 -14.49 7.46
N TYR A 338 -2.40 -14.97 6.22
CA TYR A 338 -2.19 -14.11 5.07
C TYR A 338 -3.53 -13.95 4.35
N VAL A 339 -3.93 -12.70 4.10
CA VAL A 339 -5.20 -12.38 3.44
C VAL A 339 -4.96 -11.44 2.27
N PRO A 340 -5.75 -11.54 1.17
CA PRO A 340 -5.62 -10.62 0.05
C PRO A 340 -5.72 -9.15 0.47
N LEU A 341 -4.89 -8.29 -0.11
CA LEU A 341 -5.02 -6.85 0.09
C LEU A 341 -6.40 -6.38 -0.36
N GLY A 342 -7.06 -5.57 0.47
CA GLY A 342 -8.46 -5.19 0.27
C GLY A 342 -9.45 -6.04 1.07
N THR A 343 -9.00 -7.12 1.71
CA THR A 343 -9.81 -7.86 2.70
C THR A 343 -10.25 -6.90 3.82
N THR A 344 -11.54 -6.92 4.13
CA THR A 344 -12.15 -6.07 5.16
C THR A 344 -12.43 -6.83 6.45
N ILE A 345 -12.72 -6.12 7.54
CA ILE A 345 -13.20 -6.74 8.79
C ILE A 345 -14.43 -7.59 8.52
N ALA A 346 -15.37 -7.11 7.69
CA ALA A 346 -16.58 -7.82 7.30
C ALA A 346 -16.25 -9.21 6.73
N ASN A 347 -15.26 -9.29 5.82
CA ASN A 347 -14.84 -10.56 5.23
C ASN A 347 -14.26 -11.53 6.26
N ILE A 348 -13.56 -11.04 7.29
CA ILE A 348 -13.02 -11.88 8.36
C ILE A 348 -14.13 -12.34 9.31
N ILE A 349 -15.05 -11.44 9.71
CA ILE A 349 -16.20 -11.81 10.54
C ILE A 349 -17.01 -12.91 9.87
N GLN A 350 -17.30 -12.76 8.57
CA GLN A 350 -18.09 -13.71 7.77
C GLN A 350 -17.54 -15.14 7.74
N ARG A 351 -16.25 -15.34 8.07
CA ARG A 351 -15.67 -16.69 8.20
C ARG A 351 -16.15 -17.43 9.45
N PHE A 352 -16.56 -16.70 10.48
CA PHE A 352 -16.91 -17.25 11.80
C PHE A 352 -18.37 -17.01 12.18
N THR A 353 -18.96 -15.90 11.74
CA THR A 353 -20.34 -15.52 12.08
C THR A 353 -20.91 -14.50 11.09
N THR A 354 -22.20 -14.17 11.21
CA THR A 354 -22.85 -13.13 10.41
C THR A 354 -22.38 -11.73 10.84
N ILE A 355 -22.28 -10.81 9.88
CA ILE A 355 -21.96 -9.40 10.18
C ILE A 355 -23.02 -8.83 11.12
N PRO A 356 -22.64 -8.24 12.27
CA PRO A 356 -23.59 -7.63 13.18
C PRO A 356 -24.37 -6.50 12.51
N LEU A 357 -25.69 -6.51 12.68
CA LEU A 357 -26.57 -5.42 12.25
C LEU A 357 -26.76 -4.35 13.35
N SER A 358 -26.15 -4.57 14.52
CA SER A 358 -26.22 -3.73 15.71
C SER A 358 -24.80 -3.55 16.28
N PRO A 359 -24.49 -2.41 16.93
CA PRO A 359 -23.21 -2.17 17.58
C PRO A 359 -23.02 -3.00 18.86
N THR A 360 -24.07 -3.69 19.31
CA THR A 360 -24.06 -4.56 20.48
C THR A 360 -24.62 -5.94 20.13
N PRO A 361 -23.96 -7.04 20.54
CA PRO A 361 -22.65 -7.12 21.24
C PRO A 361 -21.44 -6.86 20.32
N SER A 362 -20.30 -6.46 20.90
CA SER A 362 -19.03 -6.33 20.16
C SER A 362 -18.48 -7.71 19.84
N VAL A 363 -18.68 -8.17 18.60
CA VAL A 363 -18.23 -9.49 18.13
C VAL A 363 -16.72 -9.54 17.92
N VAL A 364 -16.10 -8.38 17.59
CA VAL A 364 -14.66 -8.26 17.35
C VAL A 364 -14.07 -7.01 17.98
N SER A 365 -12.80 -7.10 18.38
CA SER A 365 -11.94 -5.98 18.76
C SER A 365 -10.70 -5.98 17.89
N ILE A 366 -10.27 -4.79 17.44
CA ILE A 366 -9.18 -4.67 16.47
C ILE A 366 -8.12 -3.72 17.02
N SER A 367 -6.87 -4.14 16.88
CA SER A 367 -5.69 -3.32 17.15
C SER A 367 -4.88 -3.19 15.88
N ARG A 368 -4.46 -1.97 15.57
CA ARG A 368 -3.66 -1.62 14.40
C ARG A 368 -2.31 -1.10 14.85
N VAL A 369 -1.24 -1.62 14.27
CA VAL A 369 0.11 -1.07 14.46
C VAL A 369 0.12 0.36 13.92
N SER A 370 0.53 1.31 14.74
CA SER A 370 0.48 2.72 14.40
C SER A 370 1.49 3.54 15.16
N SER A 371 2.22 4.35 14.42
CA SER A 371 3.11 5.37 14.92
C SER A 371 2.42 6.66 15.36
N ALA A 372 1.12 6.80 15.06
CA ALA A 372 0.30 7.95 15.45
C ALA A 372 -0.31 7.80 16.86
N SER A 373 -0.14 6.64 17.47
CA SER A 373 -0.58 6.38 18.85
C SER A 373 0.36 7.04 19.85
N THR A 374 -0.22 7.68 20.85
CA THR A 374 0.51 8.33 21.96
C THR A 374 0.83 7.36 23.10
N SER A 375 0.25 6.15 23.10
CA SER A 375 0.37 5.16 24.17
C SER A 375 1.16 3.90 23.79
N GLY A 376 1.82 3.88 22.63
CA GLY A 376 2.62 2.75 22.17
C GLY A 376 2.60 2.58 20.64
N LEU A 377 3.10 1.44 20.14
CA LEU A 377 3.16 1.13 18.71
C LEU A 377 1.86 0.54 18.15
N SER A 378 0.76 0.61 18.90
CA SER A 378 -0.56 0.14 18.48
C SER A 378 -1.66 1.10 18.93
N ALA A 379 -2.72 1.18 18.12
CA ALA A 379 -3.95 1.88 18.44
C ALA A 379 -5.14 0.95 18.24
N GLY A 380 -6.10 0.98 19.15
CA GLY A 380 -7.38 0.31 18.94
C GLY A 380 -8.13 0.92 17.75
N ILE A 381 -9.07 0.16 17.18
CA ILE A 381 -10.04 0.68 16.22
C ILE A 381 -11.41 0.69 16.88
N THR A 382 -12.01 1.87 16.90
CA THR A 382 -13.32 2.14 17.49
C THR A 382 -14.32 2.47 16.38
N GLN A 383 -15.54 1.95 16.51
CA GLN A 383 -16.65 2.32 15.65
C GLN A 383 -17.46 3.40 16.37
N THR A 384 -17.52 4.61 15.81
CA THR A 384 -18.19 5.74 16.44
C THR A 384 -19.62 5.84 15.91
N VAL A 385 -20.61 5.54 16.77
CA VAL A 385 -22.03 5.58 16.42
C VAL A 385 -22.75 6.43 17.47
N GLN A 386 -23.52 7.43 17.01
CA GLN A 386 -24.33 8.27 17.89
C GLN A 386 -25.80 7.85 17.82
N GLN A 387 -26.45 7.69 18.98
CA GLN A 387 -27.87 7.40 19.05
C GLN A 387 -28.69 8.50 18.36
N GLY A 388 -29.70 8.10 17.58
CA GLY A 388 -30.60 9.02 16.87
C GLY A 388 -30.15 9.42 15.47
N PHE A 389 -28.96 9.00 15.01
CA PHE A 389 -28.50 9.21 13.63
C PHE A 389 -28.51 7.91 12.82
N PRO A 390 -29.11 7.88 11.63
CA PRO A 390 -29.18 6.67 10.82
C PRO A 390 -27.77 6.28 10.32
N VAL A 391 -27.38 5.03 10.56
CA VAL A 391 -26.14 4.43 10.03
C VAL A 391 -26.45 3.02 9.58
N ASN A 392 -25.93 2.65 8.42
CA ASN A 392 -25.88 1.24 8.05
C ASN A 392 -24.73 0.57 8.81
N PHE A 393 -25.02 -0.10 9.92
CA PHE A 393 -23.97 -0.71 10.75
C PHE A 393 -23.08 -1.69 10.00
N SER A 394 -23.62 -2.40 9.01
CA SER A 394 -22.84 -3.37 8.24
C SER A 394 -21.68 -2.72 7.47
N THR A 395 -21.80 -1.46 7.05
CA THR A 395 -20.76 -0.78 6.29
C THR A 395 -19.60 -0.30 7.17
N LEU A 396 -19.78 -0.21 8.50
CA LEU A 396 -18.68 0.09 9.43
C LEU A 396 -17.61 -1.01 9.45
N PHE A 397 -17.98 -2.22 9.04
CA PHE A 397 -17.07 -3.37 8.94
C PHE A 397 -16.35 -3.44 7.59
N ASN A 398 -16.62 -2.52 6.65
CA ASN A 398 -15.92 -2.46 5.37
C ASN A 398 -14.51 -1.84 5.47
N LEU A 399 -14.02 -1.59 6.69
CA LEU A 399 -12.66 -1.12 6.90
C LEU A 399 -11.67 -2.17 6.36
N PRO A 400 -10.79 -1.81 5.41
CA PRO A 400 -9.77 -2.71 4.95
C PRO A 400 -8.71 -2.95 6.02
N LEU A 401 -8.24 -4.17 6.05
CA LEU A 401 -7.15 -4.61 6.92
C LEU A 401 -5.80 -4.18 6.34
N ILE A 402 -4.83 -4.01 7.21
CA ILE A 402 -3.44 -3.72 6.86
C ILE A 402 -2.52 -4.74 7.54
N ALA A 403 -1.30 -4.85 7.02
CA ALA A 403 -0.30 -5.74 7.58
C ALA A 403 -0.05 -5.44 9.07
N GLY A 404 -0.08 -6.47 9.91
CA GLY A 404 0.12 -6.38 11.35
C GLY A 404 -1.15 -6.07 12.16
N ASP A 405 -2.31 -5.85 11.51
CA ASP A 405 -3.58 -5.76 12.23
C ASP A 405 -3.83 -7.05 13.05
N SER A 406 -4.35 -6.88 14.26
CA SER A 406 -4.77 -7.96 15.15
C SER A 406 -6.27 -7.89 15.39
N ILE A 407 -6.96 -9.00 15.15
CA ILE A 407 -8.41 -9.13 15.26
C ILE A 407 -8.71 -10.17 16.34
N THR A 408 -9.37 -9.74 17.40
CA THR A 408 -9.81 -10.59 18.51
C THR A 408 -11.31 -10.81 18.44
N PHE A 409 -11.73 -12.08 18.45
CA PHE A 409 -13.13 -12.47 18.52
C PHE A 409 -13.57 -12.70 19.97
N ASN A 410 -14.72 -12.13 20.34
CA ASN A 410 -15.18 -12.04 21.74
C ASN A 410 -16.30 -13.04 22.12
N PHE A 411 -16.50 -14.11 21.34
CA PHE A 411 -17.59 -15.07 21.53
C PHE A 411 -17.21 -16.35 22.29
#